data_AF-A0A654DRH0-F1
#
_entry.id   AF-A0A654DRH0-F1
#
_cell.length_a   1.000
_cell.length_b   1.000
_cell.length_c   1.000
_cell.angle_alpha   90.00
_cell.angle_beta   90.00
_cell.angle_gamma   90.00
#
_symmetry.space_group_name_H-M   'P 1'
#
loop_
_entity.id
_entity.type
_entity.pdbx_description
1 polymer ?
#
loop_
_entity_poly.entity_id
_entity_poly.type
_entity_poly.pdbx_seq_one_letter_code
_entity_poly.pdbx_strand_id
1 'polypeptide(L)' 'MHDIDPKLPPLEEPCDACGGSGDAPPGSGYEMRASFNCPKCKGHKLAPTAAGRALLEFVRRRLNLSEPEATRTLFG' A
#
# COMPACT_ATOMS: atom_id res chain seq x y z
N MET A 1 13.82 -31.43 -0.50
CA MET A 1 13.04 -31.13 0.71
C MET A 1 13.35 -29.69 1.10
N HIS A 2 12.58 -28.71 0.60
CA HIS A 2 12.68 -27.32 1.03
C HIS A 2 11.54 -27.07 2.02
N ASP A 3 11.71 -27.57 3.23
CA ASP A 3 10.78 -27.42 4.35
C ASP A 3 11.24 -26.26 5.24
N ILE A 4 11.31 -25.08 4.64
CA ILE A 4 11.36 -23.83 5.39
C ILE A 4 10.41 -22.90 4.66
N ASP A 5 9.12 -23.06 4.91
CA ASP A 5 8.20 -21.93 4.84
C ASP A 5 8.18 -21.35 6.26
N PRO A 6 9.15 -20.50 6.66
CA PRO A 6 8.95 -19.73 7.87
C PRO A 6 7.79 -18.80 7.53
N LYS A 7 6.57 -19.22 7.92
CA LYS A 7 5.30 -18.56 7.61
C LYS A 7 5.54 -17.06 7.58
N LEU A 8 5.56 -16.49 6.37
CA LEU A 8 5.95 -15.10 6.19
C LEU A 8 5.07 -14.27 7.13
N PRO A 9 5.67 -13.34 7.90
CA PRO A 9 4.87 -12.45 8.73
C PRO A 9 3.88 -11.72 7.81
N PRO A 10 2.70 -11.34 8.32
CA PRO A 10 1.74 -10.59 7.52
C PRO A 10 2.42 -9.35 6.94
N LEU A 11 2.38 -9.22 5.62
CA LEU A 11 3.04 -8.11 4.90
C LEU A 11 2.14 -6.89 4.79
N GLU A 12 0.83 -7.09 4.98
CA GLU A 12 -0.20 -6.07 4.85
C GLU A 12 -1.14 -6.12 6.06
N GLU A 13 -1.61 -4.94 6.46
CA GLU A 13 -2.62 -4.75 7.49
C GLU A 13 -3.66 -3.73 6.99
N PRO A 14 -4.90 -3.73 7.51
CA PRO A 14 -5.88 -2.71 7.19
C PRO A 14 -5.30 -1.31 7.40
N CYS A 15 -5.52 -0.41 6.44
CA CYS A 15 -5.02 0.94 6.56
C CYS A 15 -5.66 1.63 7.78
N ASP A 16 -4.81 2.00 8.73
CA ASP A 16 -5.18 2.69 9.97
C ASP A 16 -5.93 4.01 9.76
N ALA A 17 -5.64 4.74 8.68
CA ALA A 17 -6.27 6.03 8.40
C ALA A 17 -7.72 5.91 7.91
N CYS A 18 -8.08 4.83 7.22
CA CYS A 18 -9.44 4.62 6.70
C CYS A 18 -10.12 3.37 7.28
N GLY A 19 -9.48 2.69 8.23
CA GLY A 19 -9.97 1.43 8.80
C GLY A 19 -10.19 0.33 7.76
N GLY A 20 -9.52 0.40 6.61
CA GLY A 20 -9.72 -0.52 5.49
C GLY A 20 -10.88 -0.18 4.55
N SER A 21 -11.57 0.96 4.71
CA SER A 21 -12.58 1.38 3.72
C SER A 21 -11.94 1.73 2.36
N GLY A 22 -10.75 2.34 2.41
CA GLY A 22 -10.09 2.92 1.24
C GLY A 22 -10.57 4.33 0.93
N ASP A 23 -11.51 4.85 1.70
CA ASP A 23 -12.13 6.16 1.47
C ASP A 23 -11.46 7.25 2.31
N ALA A 24 -11.41 8.46 1.75
CA ALA A 24 -11.05 9.65 2.50
C ALA A 24 -12.16 9.98 3.51
N PRO A 25 -11.82 10.50 4.71
CA PRO A 25 -12.81 10.93 5.67
C PRO A 25 -13.73 11.99 5.06
N PRO A 26 -15.01 12.08 5.48
CA PRO A 26 -15.93 13.09 5.00
C PRO A 26 -15.44 14.49 5.40
N GLY A 27 -14.67 15.13 4.53
CA GLY A 27 -14.43 16.57 4.53
C GLY A 27 -15.71 17.41 4.57
N SER A 28 -15.54 18.63 5.05
CA SER A 28 -16.60 19.60 5.20
C SER A 28 -17.32 19.86 3.86
N GLY A 29 -18.65 20.00 3.89
CA GLY A 29 -19.55 19.89 2.72
C GLY A 29 -19.34 20.87 1.56
N TYR A 30 -18.33 21.74 1.61
CA TYR A 30 -18.00 22.73 0.58
C TYR A 30 -16.58 22.61 -0.01
N GLU A 31 -15.77 21.65 0.45
CA GLU A 31 -14.45 21.43 -0.13
C GLU A 31 -14.56 20.52 -1.36
N MET A 32 -14.28 21.06 -2.55
CA MET A 32 -14.01 20.26 -3.73
C MET A 32 -12.80 19.36 -3.43
N ARG A 33 -13.01 18.05 -3.38
CA ARG A 33 -11.93 17.09 -3.11
C ARG A 33 -11.37 16.58 -4.42
N ALA A 34 -10.05 16.61 -4.54
CA ALA A 34 -9.35 16.06 -5.71
C ALA A 34 -9.50 14.53 -5.83
N SER A 35 -9.79 13.83 -4.72
CA SER A 35 -10.04 12.39 -4.73
C SER A 35 -10.89 11.98 -3.52
N PHE A 36 -11.72 10.95 -3.71
CA PHE A 36 -12.43 10.25 -2.64
C PHE A 36 -11.59 9.16 -1.99
N ASN A 37 -10.41 8.86 -2.54
CA ASN A 37 -9.54 7.82 -2.03
C ASN A 37 -8.81 8.30 -0.77
N CYS A 38 -8.66 7.40 0.20
CA CYS A 38 -7.85 7.62 1.38
C CYS A 38 -6.45 8.06 0.94
N PRO A 39 -5.94 9.21 1.41
CA PRO A 39 -4.65 9.74 0.96
C PRO A 39 -3.47 8.86 1.39
N LYS A 40 -3.64 8.08 2.47
CA LYS A 40 -2.59 7.22 3.02
C LYS A 40 -2.40 5.93 2.24
N CYS A 41 -3.47 5.16 2.05
CA CYS A 41 -3.41 3.93 1.25
C CYS A 41 -3.73 4.16 -0.23
N LYS A 42 -3.97 5.41 -0.67
CA LYS A 42 -4.38 5.77 -2.05
C LYS A 42 -5.56 4.95 -2.60
N GLY A 43 -6.47 4.53 -1.73
CA GLY A 43 -7.61 3.66 -2.09
C GLY A 43 -7.37 2.15 -2.02
N HIS A 44 -6.14 1.69 -1.74
CA HIS A 44 -5.80 0.27 -1.68
C HIS A 44 -6.31 -0.48 -0.44
N LYS A 45 -6.91 0.21 0.54
CA LYS A 45 -7.49 -0.34 1.78
C LYS A 45 -6.50 -0.99 2.75
N LEU A 46 -5.36 -1.44 2.24
CA LEU A 46 -4.29 -2.07 2.98
C LEU A 46 -3.07 -1.16 3.03
N ALA A 47 -2.31 -1.30 4.10
CA ALA A 47 -1.02 -0.65 4.30
C ALA A 47 0.04 -1.73 4.58
N PRO A 48 1.27 -1.55 4.10
CA PRO A 48 2.34 -2.51 4.36
C PRO A 48 2.71 -2.49 5.85
N THR A 49 2.84 -3.65 6.47
CA THR A 49 3.34 -3.81 7.84
C THR A 49 4.83 -3.47 7.92
N ALA A 50 5.44 -3.53 9.10
CA ALA A 50 6.89 -3.35 9.24
C ALA A 50 7.69 -4.34 8.36
N ALA A 51 7.27 -5.60 8.29
CA ALA A 51 7.88 -6.59 7.43
C ALA A 51 7.65 -6.29 5.93
N GLY A 52 6.42 -5.90 5.56
CA GLY A 52 6.10 -5.48 4.19
C GLY A 52 6.91 -4.27 3.74
N ARG A 53 7.12 -3.28 4.62
CA ARG A 53 7.94 -2.09 4.35
C ARG A 53 9.40 -2.45 4.11
N ALA A 54 9.99 -3.34 4.91
CA ALA A 54 11.36 -3.80 4.71
C ALA A 54 11.54 -4.53 3.38
N LEU A 55 10.56 -5.35 2.98
CA LEU A 55 10.56 -6.02 1.67
C LEU A 55 10.42 -5.02 0.52
N LEU A 56 9.48 -4.09 0.59
CA LEU A 56 9.32 -3.05 -0.43
C LEU A 56 10.57 -2.20 -0.57
N GLU A 57 11.23 -1.85 0.53
CA GLU A 57 12.48 -1.11 0.51
C GLU A 57 13.61 -1.91 -0.16
N PHE A 58 13.73 -3.20 0.18
CA PHE A 58 14.69 -4.10 -0.46
C PHE A 58 14.45 -4.19 -1.97
N VAL A 59 13.20 -4.42 -2.38
CA VAL A 59 12.80 -4.50 -3.79
C VAL A 59 13.05 -3.17 -4.52
N ARG A 60 12.69 -2.04 -3.91
CA ARG A 60 12.90 -0.70 -4.48
C ARG A 60 14.38 -0.42 -4.74
N ARG A 61 15.25 -0.78 -3.78
CA ARG A 61 16.71 -0.63 -3.92
C ARG A 61 17.30 -1.52 -5.02
N ARG A 62 16.74 -2.72 -5.22
CA ARG A 62 17.29 -3.72 -6.15
C ARG A 62 16.78 -3.57 -7.57
N LEU A 63 15.52 -3.16 -7.74
CA LEU A 63 14.92 -3.01 -9.05
C LEU A 63 15.10 -1.60 -9.64
N ASN A 64 15.68 -0.65 -8.88
CA ASN A 64 15.87 0.73 -9.32
C ASN A 64 14.59 1.32 -9.93
N LEU A 65 13.42 0.90 -9.41
CA LEU A 65 12.12 1.29 -9.93
C LEU A 65 11.92 2.77 -9.64
N SER A 66 12.24 3.58 -10.65
CA SER A 66 11.68 4.91 -10.78
C SER A 66 10.15 4.76 -10.71
N GLU A 67 9.53 5.55 -9.83
CA GLU A 67 8.11 5.46 -9.47
C GLU A 67 7.10 5.32 -10.64
N PRO A 68 7.34 5.81 -11.89
CA PRO A 68 6.36 5.61 -12.96
C PRO A 68 6.28 4.18 -13.54
N GLU A 69 7.31 3.34 -13.49
CA GLU A 69 7.29 2.05 -14.22
C GLU A 69 6.63 0.90 -13.44
N ALA A 70 6.75 0.88 -12.11
CA ALA A 70 6.20 -0.19 -11.26
C ALA A 70 4.66 -0.29 -11.33
N THR A 71 3.98 0.85 -11.50
CA THR A 71 2.51 0.89 -11.60
C THR A 71 1.99 0.31 -12.91
N ARG A 72 2.79 0.34 -13.99
CA ARG A 72 2.35 -0.09 -15.34
C ARG A 72 2.57 -1.58 -15.60
N THR A 73 3.49 -2.22 -14.89
CA THR A 73 3.79 -3.66 -15.07
C THR A 73 3.03 -4.56 -14.09
N LEU A 74 2.59 -4.03 -12.95
CA LEU A 74 1.91 -4.82 -11.91
C LEU A 74 0.38 -4.70 -11.95
N PHE A 75 -0.16 -3.67 -12.61
CA PHE A 75 -1.61 -3.39 -12.65
C PHE A 75 -2.12 -3.04 -14.06
N GLY A 76 -1.35 -3.36 -15.10
CA GLY A 76 -1.72 -3.19 -16.52
C GLY A 76 -1.95 -4.53 -17.19
#